data_AF-A0A2M9AAC3-F1
#
_entry.id   AF-A0A2M9AAC3-F1
#
_cell.length_a   1.000
_cell.length_b   1.000
_cell.length_c   1.000
_cell.angle_alpha   90.00
_cell.angle_beta   90.00
_cell.angle_gamma   90.00
#
_symmetry.space_group_name_H-M   'P 1'
#
loop_
_entity.id
_entity.type
_entity.pdbx_description
1 polymer ?
#
loop_
_entity_poly.entity_id
_entity_poly.type
_entity_poly.pdbx_seq_one_letter_code
_entity_poly.pdbx_strand_id
1 'polypeptide(L)'
;MITLTHPVEDQTVRNRAFNCRMRNRRYEEVFYAFSALSPIITQANVTDRREWFAAIGEKMSVCETSLAACLEYAQASVFFGKIEKIGRYSTENPRGILQEELLLVYFLSELQSTTRYLISRIETDKELQNIDSEMETKKSGAYVSGFISNMHKNLNALNLATEKEFRDLHTHIKARFEIGNELFGTLQEVQHFY
;
A
#
# COMPACT_ATOMS: atom_id res chain seq x y z
N MET A 1 -34.75 36.09 -7.01
CA MET A 1 -33.66 35.11 -7.15
C MET A 1 -32.90 35.11 -5.84
N ILE A 2 -33.06 34.09 -5.00
CA ILE A 2 -32.36 34.01 -3.72
C ILE A 2 -31.05 33.28 -4.00
N THR A 3 -29.94 34.03 -4.00
CA THR A 3 -28.61 33.45 -4.03
C THR A 3 -28.35 32.83 -2.66
N LEU A 4 -28.47 31.50 -2.56
CA LEU A 4 -28.01 30.74 -1.40
C LEU A 4 -26.48 30.77 -1.37
N THR A 5 -25.89 31.85 -0.89
CA THR A 5 -24.48 31.87 -0.50
C THR A 5 -24.35 31.14 0.82
N HIS A 6 -24.20 29.82 0.77
CA HIS A 6 -23.58 29.12 1.89
C HIS A 6 -22.19 29.73 2.09
N PRO A 7 -21.81 30.09 3.33
CA PRO A 7 -20.45 30.56 3.59
C PRO A 7 -19.48 29.49 3.12
N VAL A 8 -18.52 29.88 2.27
CA VAL A 8 -17.48 29.00 1.69
C VAL A 8 -16.73 28.19 2.76
N GLU A 9 -16.68 28.72 3.98
CA GLU A 9 -16.13 28.11 5.18
C GLU A 9 -16.89 26.84 5.61
N ASP A 10 -18.23 26.84 5.58
CA ASP A 10 -19.07 25.70 5.96
C ASP A 10 -18.94 24.56 4.93
N GLN A 11 -18.79 24.89 3.64
CA GLN A 11 -18.51 23.89 2.60
C GLN A 11 -17.12 23.25 2.76
N THR A 12 -16.10 24.04 3.11
CA THR A 12 -14.73 23.55 3.30
C THR A 12 -14.64 22.59 4.49
N VAL A 13 -15.29 22.93 5.61
CA VAL A 13 -15.34 22.08 6.82
C VAL A 13 -16.14 20.79 6.56
N ARG A 14 -17.28 20.86 5.87
CA ARG A 14 -18.08 19.67 5.50
C ARG A 14 -17.31 18.72 4.58
N ASN A 15 -16.59 19.26 3.59
CA ASN A 15 -15.75 18.46 2.70
C ASN A 15 -14.59 17.80 3.46
N ARG A 16 -13.97 18.51 4.41
CA ARG A 16 -12.92 17.93 5.26
C ARG A 16 -13.44 16.77 6.11
N ALA A 17 -14.56 16.95 6.80
CA ALA A 17 -15.16 15.88 7.62
C ALA A 17 -15.57 14.67 6.76
N PHE A 18 -16.05 14.89 5.54
CA PHE A 18 -16.27 13.82 4.57
C PHE A 18 -14.96 13.09 4.22
N ASN A 19 -13.89 13.83 3.89
CA ASN A 19 -12.59 13.26 3.55
C ASN A 19 -11.99 12.45 4.71
N CYS A 20 -12.08 12.93 5.96
CA CYS A 20 -11.63 12.17 7.13
C CYS A 20 -12.39 10.84 7.29
N ARG A 21 -13.72 10.84 7.11
CA ARG A 21 -14.52 9.61 7.17
C ARG A 21 -14.16 8.63 6.06
N MET A 22 -14.01 9.12 4.83
CA MET A 22 -13.62 8.29 3.70
C MET A 22 -12.20 7.73 3.88
N ARG A 23 -11.25 8.54 4.33
CA ARG A 23 -9.89 8.11 4.70
C ARG A 23 -9.92 6.95 5.70
N ASN A 24 -10.67 7.09 6.81
CA ASN A 24 -10.73 6.05 7.84
C ASN A 24 -11.32 4.74 7.30
N ARG A 25 -12.42 4.83 6.54
CA ARG A 25 -13.02 3.66 5.88
C ARG A 25 -12.05 2.98 4.91
N ARG A 26 -11.35 3.76 4.07
CA ARG A 26 -10.37 3.20 3.13
C ARG A 26 -9.19 2.58 3.85
N TYR A 27 -8.77 3.12 4.98
CA TYR A 27 -7.71 2.52 5.79
C TYR A 27 -8.09 1.13 6.31
N GLU A 28 -9.33 0.94 6.78
CA GLU A 28 -9.83 -0.39 7.15
C GLU A 28 -9.77 -1.37 5.97
N GLU A 29 -10.20 -0.94 4.78
CA GLU A 29 -10.13 -1.75 3.56
C GLU A 29 -8.67 -2.13 3.22
N VAL A 30 -7.72 -1.21 3.35
CA VAL A 30 -6.29 -1.48 3.18
C VAL A 30 -5.81 -2.51 4.19
N PHE A 31 -6.15 -2.34 5.47
CA PHE A 31 -5.75 -3.25 6.53
C PHE A 31 -6.27 -4.67 6.30
N TYR A 32 -7.54 -4.83 5.90
CA TYR A 32 -8.10 -6.14 5.57
C TYR A 32 -7.46 -6.75 4.32
N ALA A 33 -7.24 -5.96 3.27
CA ALA A 33 -6.57 -6.41 2.05
C ALA A 33 -5.14 -6.89 2.34
N PHE A 34 -4.39 -6.16 3.16
CA PHE A 34 -3.05 -6.57 3.59
C PHE A 34 -3.09 -7.83 4.47
N SER A 35 -4.00 -7.89 5.44
CA SER A 35 -4.14 -9.06 6.33
C SER A 35 -4.46 -10.35 5.57
N ALA A 36 -5.18 -10.24 4.45
CA ALA A 36 -5.48 -11.37 3.58
C ALA A 36 -4.24 -11.95 2.88
N LEU A 37 -3.09 -11.26 2.87
CA LEU A 37 -1.81 -11.79 2.39
C LEU A 37 -1.21 -12.80 3.36
N SER A 38 -1.47 -12.66 4.66
CA SER A 38 -0.79 -13.44 5.70
C SER A 38 -0.88 -14.95 5.46
N PRO A 39 -2.05 -15.56 5.16
CA PRO A 39 -2.13 -17.01 4.95
C PRO A 39 -1.26 -17.50 3.78
N ILE A 40 -1.16 -16.68 2.72
CA ILE A 40 -0.37 -16.99 1.51
C ILE A 40 1.12 -16.87 1.85
N ILE A 41 1.51 -15.79 2.52
CA ILE A 41 2.92 -15.49 2.81
C ILE A 41 3.48 -16.41 3.90
N THR A 42 2.67 -16.90 4.84
CA THR A 42 3.13 -17.82 5.89
C THR A 42 3.13 -19.29 5.48
N GLN A 43 2.75 -19.61 4.24
CA GLN A 43 2.76 -20.99 3.74
C GLN A 43 4.19 -21.56 3.81
N ALA A 44 4.35 -22.67 4.53
CA ALA A 44 5.65 -23.29 4.80
C ALA A 44 6.22 -24.05 3.59
N ASN A 45 5.33 -24.59 2.74
CA ASN A 45 5.70 -25.34 1.54
C ASN A 45 5.01 -24.74 0.32
N VAL A 46 5.76 -23.97 -0.46
CA VAL A 46 5.32 -23.43 -1.75
C VAL A 46 5.59 -24.48 -2.82
N THR A 47 4.54 -25.21 -3.22
CA THR A 47 4.61 -26.27 -4.26
C THR A 47 4.67 -25.70 -5.68
N ASP A 48 3.93 -24.63 -5.95
CA ASP A 48 3.99 -23.88 -7.20
C ASP A 48 4.29 -22.40 -6.90
N ARG A 49 5.54 -21.99 -7.17
CA ARG A 49 6.01 -20.62 -6.92
C ARG A 49 5.34 -19.61 -7.84
N ARG A 50 5.01 -20.00 -9.06
CA ARG A 50 4.38 -19.10 -10.04
C ARG A 50 2.95 -18.77 -9.60
N GLU A 51 2.23 -19.79 -9.15
CA GLU A 51 0.91 -19.62 -8.55
C GLU A 51 0.99 -18.78 -7.27
N TRP A 52 1.98 -19.05 -6.42
CA TRP A 52 2.19 -18.31 -5.17
C TRP A 52 2.45 -16.82 -5.40
N PHE A 53 3.37 -16.46 -6.31
CA PHE A 53 3.64 -15.07 -6.65
C PHE A 53 2.44 -14.39 -7.34
N ALA A 54 1.71 -15.10 -8.19
CA ALA A 54 0.50 -14.57 -8.82
C ALA A 54 -0.57 -14.24 -7.76
N ALA A 55 -0.78 -15.13 -6.78
CA ALA A 55 -1.73 -14.92 -5.69
C ALA A 55 -1.33 -13.72 -4.80
N ILE A 56 -0.04 -13.58 -4.49
CA ILE A 56 0.47 -12.40 -3.76
C ILE A 56 0.24 -11.13 -4.59
N GLY A 57 0.57 -11.16 -5.89
CA GLY A 57 0.43 -10.02 -6.79
C GLY A 57 -1.00 -9.51 -6.89
N GLU A 58 -1.98 -10.41 -7.01
CA GLU A 58 -3.40 -10.05 -7.05
C GLU A 58 -3.82 -9.32 -5.77
N LYS A 59 -3.47 -9.88 -4.60
CA LYS A 59 -3.82 -9.28 -3.30
C LYS A 59 -3.11 -7.95 -3.06
N MET A 60 -1.84 -7.84 -3.47
CA MET A 60 -1.07 -6.60 -3.39
C MET A 60 -1.66 -5.51 -4.28
N SER A 61 -2.14 -5.84 -5.49
CA SER A 61 -2.80 -4.88 -6.38
C SER A 61 -4.08 -4.31 -5.77
N VAL A 62 -4.89 -5.15 -5.12
CA VAL A 62 -6.09 -4.70 -4.38
C VAL A 62 -5.69 -3.77 -3.23
N CYS A 63 -4.65 -4.16 -2.46
CA CYS A 63 -4.13 -3.34 -1.37
C CYS A 63 -3.64 -1.97 -1.87
N GLU A 64 -2.93 -1.91 -3.00
CA GLU A 64 -2.43 -0.66 -3.58
C GLU A 64 -3.57 0.27 -4.00
N THR A 65 -4.61 -0.27 -4.63
CA THR A 65 -5.77 0.51 -5.08
C THR A 65 -6.49 1.14 -3.89
N SER A 66 -6.75 0.37 -2.83
CA SER A 66 -7.36 0.88 -1.61
C SER A 66 -6.47 1.92 -0.91
N LEU A 67 -5.15 1.71 -0.96
CA LEU A 67 -4.18 2.61 -0.33
C LEU A 67 -4.04 3.93 -1.09
N ALA A 68 -4.09 3.90 -2.42
CA ALA A 68 -4.14 5.10 -3.26
C ALA A 68 -5.37 5.95 -2.91
N ALA A 69 -6.54 5.33 -2.82
CA ALA A 69 -7.76 6.03 -2.41
C ALA A 69 -7.65 6.58 -0.97
N CYS A 70 -7.11 5.80 -0.03
CA CYS A 70 -6.88 6.25 1.34
C CYS A 70 -5.97 7.49 1.40
N LEU A 71 -4.87 7.48 0.64
CA LEU A 71 -3.93 8.60 0.56
C LEU A 71 -4.57 9.84 -0.07
N GLU A 72 -5.35 9.67 -1.14
CA GLU A 72 -6.08 10.77 -1.78
C GLU A 72 -7.02 11.47 -0.78
N TYR A 73 -7.83 10.72 -0.04
CA TYR A 73 -8.70 11.30 0.98
C TYR A 73 -7.93 11.88 2.17
N ALA A 74 -6.79 11.30 2.56
CA ALA A 74 -5.92 11.87 3.58
C ALA A 74 -5.37 13.23 3.14
N GLN A 75 -4.83 13.31 1.93
CA GLN A 75 -4.34 14.55 1.34
C GLN A 75 -5.47 15.58 1.20
N ALA A 76 -6.65 15.17 0.75
CA ALA A 76 -7.81 16.05 0.64
C ALA A 76 -8.36 16.50 2.01
N SER A 77 -8.11 15.76 3.09
CA SER A 77 -8.47 16.22 4.44
C SER A 77 -7.53 17.30 4.99
N VAL A 78 -6.32 17.41 4.43
CA VAL A 78 -5.27 18.33 4.90
C VAL A 78 -5.08 19.52 3.95
N PHE A 79 -5.09 19.30 2.63
CA PHE A 79 -4.65 20.26 1.62
C PHE A 79 -5.76 20.86 0.75
N PHE A 80 -7.00 20.40 0.87
CA PHE A 80 -8.07 20.82 -0.04
C PHE A 80 -8.55 22.24 0.29
N GLY A 81 -8.08 23.23 -0.50
CA GLY A 81 -8.61 24.59 -0.53
C GLY A 81 -7.74 25.67 0.12
N LYS A 82 -6.46 25.77 -0.27
CA LYS A 82 -5.45 26.75 0.19
C LYS A 82 -5.08 26.58 1.68
N ILE A 83 -3.81 26.24 1.91
CA ILE A 83 -3.12 26.19 3.22
C ILE A 83 -3.43 27.44 4.08
N GLU A 84 -3.73 28.55 3.42
CA GLU A 84 -3.96 29.87 4.03
C GLU A 84 -5.25 29.99 4.88
N LYS A 85 -6.24 29.09 4.75
CA LYS A 85 -7.56 29.28 5.38
C LYS A 85 -7.86 28.42 6.59
N ILE A 86 -7.25 27.25 6.73
CA ILE A 86 -7.48 26.37 7.88
C ILE A 86 -6.26 26.47 8.80
N GLY A 87 -6.45 27.11 9.96
CA GLY A 87 -5.40 27.21 10.98
C GLY A 87 -5.01 25.85 11.57
N ARG A 88 -3.92 25.82 12.34
CA ARG A 88 -3.55 24.64 13.12
C ARG A 88 -4.60 24.36 14.18
N TYR A 89 -4.72 23.09 14.57
CA TYR A 89 -5.52 22.71 15.72
C TYR A 89 -5.04 23.43 16.99
N SER A 90 -5.99 23.92 17.77
CA SER A 90 -5.79 24.44 19.12
C SER A 90 -7.09 24.35 19.91
N THR A 91 -7.04 24.60 21.22
CA THR A 91 -8.25 24.71 22.05
C THR A 91 -9.24 25.77 21.54
N GLU A 92 -8.74 26.83 20.90
CA GLU A 92 -9.55 27.92 20.33
C GLU A 92 -10.02 27.64 18.90
N ASN A 93 -9.29 26.81 18.16
CA ASN A 93 -9.65 26.34 16.82
C ASN A 93 -9.70 24.81 16.78
N PRO A 94 -10.79 24.22 17.30
CA PRO A 94 -10.94 22.77 17.28
C PRO A 94 -10.90 22.25 15.84
N ARG A 95 -11.42 22.97 14.84
CA ARG A 95 -11.49 22.47 13.46
C ARG A 95 -10.18 22.58 12.66
N GLY A 96 -9.08 22.95 13.32
CA GLY A 96 -7.77 23.08 12.70
C GLY A 96 -7.12 21.76 12.33
N ILE A 97 -6.05 21.84 11.52
CA ILE A 97 -5.27 20.67 11.10
C ILE A 97 -4.37 20.19 12.24
N LEU A 98 -4.41 18.89 12.52
CA LEU A 98 -3.56 18.21 13.50
C LEU A 98 -2.19 17.88 12.86
N GLN A 99 -1.11 17.92 13.65
CA GLN A 99 0.21 17.51 13.14
C GLN A 99 0.24 16.02 12.78
N GLU A 100 -0.55 15.24 13.50
CA GLU A 100 -0.79 13.82 13.33
C GLU A 100 -1.43 13.51 11.96
N GLU A 101 -2.23 14.44 11.40
CA GLU A 101 -2.80 14.28 10.07
C GLU A 101 -1.77 14.50 8.96
N LEU A 102 -0.82 15.42 9.16
CA LEU A 102 0.33 15.58 8.26
C LEU A 102 1.24 14.36 8.31
N LEU A 103 1.54 13.87 9.53
CA LEU A 103 2.31 12.64 9.73
C LEU A 103 1.63 11.45 9.03
N LEU A 104 0.30 11.35 9.14
CA LEU A 104 -0.46 10.29 8.51
C LEU A 104 -0.33 10.30 6.98
N VAL A 105 -0.35 11.47 6.34
CA VAL A 105 -0.14 11.56 4.89
C VAL A 105 1.22 11.00 4.49
N TYR A 106 2.29 11.37 5.20
CA TYR A 106 3.63 10.84 4.91
C TYR A 106 3.73 9.33 5.17
N PHE A 107 3.12 8.86 6.26
CA PHE A 107 3.03 7.43 6.56
C PHE A 107 2.34 6.65 5.43
N LEU A 108 1.17 7.11 4.97
CA LEU A 108 0.44 6.47 3.87
C LEU A 108 1.21 6.52 2.55
N SER A 109 1.92 7.63 2.28
CA SER A 109 2.78 7.75 1.10
C SER A 109 3.92 6.74 1.12
N GLU A 110 4.58 6.55 2.25
CA GLU A 110 5.67 5.58 2.40
C GLU A 110 5.17 4.14 2.30
N LEU A 111 4.01 3.85 2.90
CA LEU A 111 3.34 2.56 2.76
C LEU A 111 3.02 2.27 1.29
N GLN A 112 2.54 3.27 0.53
CA GLN A 112 2.22 3.11 -0.89
C GLN A 112 3.46 2.85 -1.73
N SER A 113 4.53 3.61 -1.51
CA SER A 113 5.82 3.40 -2.19
C SER A 113 6.34 1.98 -1.98
N THR A 114 6.24 1.47 -0.74
CA THR A 114 6.67 0.11 -0.40
C THR A 114 5.80 -0.95 -1.09
N THR A 115 4.48 -0.78 -1.10
CA THR A 115 3.54 -1.67 -1.79
C THR A 115 3.79 -1.72 -3.30
N ARG A 116 4.03 -0.56 -3.94
CA ARG A 116 4.35 -0.48 -5.37
C ARG A 116 5.68 -1.14 -5.73
N TYR A 117 6.69 -0.96 -4.89
CA TYR A 117 7.97 -1.64 -5.03
C TYR A 117 7.78 -3.17 -5.06
N LEU A 118 7.00 -3.70 -4.12
CA LEU A 118 6.68 -5.14 -4.07
C LEU A 118 5.95 -5.63 -5.33
N ILE A 119 4.95 -4.89 -5.80
CA ILE A 119 4.24 -5.24 -7.05
C ILE A 119 5.22 -5.33 -8.23
N SER A 120 6.06 -4.31 -8.41
CA SER A 120 7.05 -4.29 -9.48
C SER A 120 8.05 -5.46 -9.37
N ARG A 121 8.38 -5.88 -8.15
CA ARG A 121 9.23 -7.04 -7.90
C ARG A 121 8.56 -8.35 -8.32
N ILE A 122 7.26 -8.52 -8.05
CA ILE A 122 6.46 -9.68 -8.48
C ILE A 122 6.38 -9.73 -10.02
N GLU A 123 6.11 -8.60 -10.65
CA GLU A 123 6.05 -8.50 -12.11
C GLU A 123 7.39 -8.87 -12.76
N THR A 124 8.49 -8.38 -12.19
CA THR A 124 9.84 -8.73 -12.66
C THR A 124 10.12 -10.22 -12.50
N ASP A 125 9.76 -10.83 -11.36
CA ASP A 125 9.94 -12.28 -11.16
C ASP A 125 9.14 -13.07 -12.19
N LYS A 126 7.89 -12.68 -12.45
CA LYS A 126 7.04 -13.32 -13.47
C LYS A 126 7.71 -13.31 -14.85
N GLU A 127 8.31 -12.20 -15.27
CA GLU A 127 9.03 -12.15 -16.55
C GLU A 127 10.27 -13.04 -16.55
N LEU A 128 11.02 -13.08 -15.44
CA LEU A 128 12.17 -13.99 -15.32
C LEU A 128 11.76 -15.46 -15.41
N GLN A 129 10.64 -15.86 -14.80
CA GLN A 129 10.11 -17.23 -14.91
C GLN A 129 9.66 -17.56 -16.35
N ASN A 130 9.12 -16.60 -17.07
CA ASN A 130 8.73 -16.79 -18.48
C ASN A 130 9.97 -17.08 -19.33
N ILE A 131 11.04 -16.29 -19.15
CA ILE A 131 12.31 -16.47 -19.84
C ILE A 131 12.92 -17.83 -19.49
N ASP A 132 12.89 -18.23 -18.22
CA ASP A 132 13.36 -19.55 -17.75
C ASP A 132 12.64 -20.71 -18.46
N SER A 133 11.32 -20.62 -18.52
CA SER A 133 10.46 -21.62 -19.19
C SER A 133 10.73 -21.68 -20.70
N GLU A 134 10.96 -20.55 -21.35
CA GLU A 134 11.34 -20.49 -22.77
C GLU A 134 12.72 -21.10 -23.05
N MET A 135 13.68 -20.91 -22.15
CA MET A 135 15.01 -21.52 -22.28
C MET A 135 14.95 -23.04 -22.14
N GLU A 136 14.13 -23.56 -21.22
CA GLU A 136 13.91 -25.00 -21.05
C GLU A 136 13.25 -25.64 -22.28
N THR A 137 12.21 -25.00 -22.83
CA THR A 137 11.50 -25.52 -24.03
C THR A 137 12.36 -25.52 -25.30
N LYS A 138 13.35 -24.63 -25.39
CA LYS A 138 14.28 -24.51 -26.53
C LYS A 138 15.53 -25.39 -26.39
N LYS A 139 15.64 -26.25 -25.36
CA LYS A 139 16.72 -27.25 -25.23
C LYS A 139 16.67 -28.28 -26.37
N SER A 140 17.30 -27.96 -27.50
CA SER A 140 17.72 -28.95 -28.49
C SER A 140 19.06 -29.57 -28.04
N GLY A 141 19.16 -30.90 -28.15
CA GLY A 141 20.13 -31.77 -27.46
C GLY A 141 21.63 -31.54 -27.69
N ALA A 142 22.04 -30.45 -28.35
CA ALA A 142 23.44 -30.09 -28.60
C ALA A 142 23.87 -28.72 -28.02
N TYR A 143 22.96 -27.88 -27.54
CA TYR A 143 23.30 -26.60 -26.88
C TYR A 143 23.71 -26.77 -25.39
N VAL A 144 24.02 -28.01 -25.01
CA VAL A 144 23.81 -28.56 -23.67
C VAL A 144 25.14 -28.78 -22.95
N SER A 145 25.47 -27.87 -22.05
CA SER A 145 26.01 -28.10 -20.70
C SER A 145 26.97 -26.98 -20.31
N GLY A 146 26.72 -26.32 -19.19
CA GLY A 146 27.50 -25.18 -18.71
C GLY A 146 26.68 -23.90 -18.64
N PHE A 147 26.55 -23.16 -19.75
CA PHE A 147 25.97 -21.80 -19.73
C PHE A 147 24.49 -21.76 -19.32
N ILE A 148 23.62 -22.49 -20.03
CA ILE A 148 22.17 -22.53 -19.72
C ILE A 148 21.92 -23.09 -18.32
N SER A 149 22.66 -24.14 -17.92
CA SER A 149 22.61 -24.70 -16.56
C SER A 149 23.00 -23.69 -15.49
N ASN A 150 24.03 -22.85 -15.73
CA ASN A 150 24.42 -21.80 -14.80
C ASN A 150 23.38 -20.69 -14.73
N MET A 151 22.74 -20.33 -15.85
CA MET A 151 21.65 -19.36 -15.84
C MET A 151 20.45 -19.86 -15.02
N HIS A 152 20.01 -21.10 -15.20
CA HIS A 152 18.95 -21.70 -14.37
C HIS A 152 19.34 -21.71 -12.89
N LYS A 153 20.59 -22.04 -12.56
CA LYS A 153 21.07 -22.01 -11.16
C LYS A 153 21.02 -20.60 -10.57
N ASN A 154 21.45 -19.59 -11.33
CA ASN A 154 21.43 -18.19 -10.90
C ASN A 154 20.00 -17.65 -10.77
N LEU A 155 19.10 -18.01 -11.69
CA LEU A 155 17.68 -17.68 -11.60
C LEU A 155 17.05 -18.32 -10.37
N ASN A 156 17.32 -19.59 -10.09
CA ASN A 156 16.85 -20.25 -8.87
C ASN A 156 17.37 -19.59 -7.58
N ALA A 157 18.65 -19.17 -7.56
CA ALA A 157 19.21 -18.43 -6.42
C ALA A 157 18.54 -17.07 -6.24
N LEU A 158 18.30 -16.35 -7.34
CA LEU A 158 17.58 -15.08 -7.33
C LEU A 158 16.15 -15.26 -6.80
N ASN A 159 15.44 -16.30 -7.26
CA ASN A 159 14.08 -16.62 -6.82
C ASN A 159 14.01 -16.91 -5.31
N LEU A 160 14.98 -17.63 -4.76
CA LEU A 160 15.06 -17.90 -3.31
C LEU A 160 15.34 -16.62 -2.50
N ALA A 161 16.21 -15.75 -3.01
CA ALA A 161 16.46 -14.45 -2.38
C ALA A 161 15.21 -13.57 -2.39
N THR A 162 14.49 -13.54 -3.51
CA THR A 162 13.22 -12.83 -3.68
C THR A 162 12.15 -13.33 -2.70
N GLU A 163 11.98 -14.64 -2.56
CA GLU A 163 11.02 -15.22 -1.60
C GLU A 163 11.29 -14.76 -0.16
N LYS A 164 12.56 -14.78 0.26
CA LYS A 164 12.96 -14.29 1.58
C LYS A 164 12.66 -12.80 1.73
N GLU A 165 13.03 -12.00 0.75
CA GLU A 165 12.77 -10.55 0.70
C GLU A 165 11.27 -10.25 0.86
N PHE A 166 10.38 -10.99 0.20
CA PHE A 166 8.92 -10.83 0.35
C PHE A 166 8.44 -11.12 1.78
N ARG A 167 8.94 -12.18 2.42
CA ARG A 167 8.57 -12.54 3.80
C ARG A 167 9.07 -11.49 4.80
N ASP A 168 10.29 -11.01 4.61
CA ASP A 168 10.89 -9.95 5.44
C ASP A 168 10.09 -8.64 5.27
N LEU A 169 9.79 -8.24 4.02
CA LEU A 169 9.01 -7.03 3.73
C LEU A 169 7.57 -7.11 4.25
N HIS A 170 6.90 -8.27 4.15
CA HIS A 170 5.59 -8.46 4.76
C HIS A 170 5.65 -8.23 6.28
N THR A 171 6.67 -8.74 6.95
CA THR A 171 6.87 -8.53 8.39
C THR A 171 7.07 -7.05 8.70
N HIS A 172 7.87 -6.34 7.91
CA HIS A 172 8.07 -4.90 8.07
C HIS A 172 6.79 -4.08 7.83
N ILE A 173 6.03 -4.41 6.79
CA ILE A 173 4.77 -3.72 6.49
C ILE A 173 3.74 -3.99 7.58
N LYS A 174 3.67 -5.22 8.11
CA LYS A 174 2.80 -5.56 9.24
C LYS A 174 3.11 -4.70 10.47
N ALA A 175 4.38 -4.56 10.85
CA ALA A 175 4.77 -3.68 11.95
C ALA A 175 4.39 -2.21 11.68
N ARG A 176 4.48 -1.76 10.43
CA ARG A 176 4.00 -0.41 10.04
C ARG A 176 2.48 -0.29 10.18
N PHE A 177 1.70 -1.33 9.85
CA PHE A 177 0.25 -1.32 10.09
C PHE A 177 -0.12 -1.24 11.57
N GLU A 178 0.64 -1.87 12.46
CA GLU A 178 0.45 -1.74 13.91
C GLU A 178 0.60 -0.28 14.37
N ILE A 179 1.66 0.40 13.93
CA ILE A 179 1.86 1.85 14.17
C ILE A 179 0.73 2.67 13.54
N GLY A 180 0.31 2.32 12.32
CA GLY A 180 -0.79 2.99 11.63
C GLY A 180 -2.09 2.89 12.42
N ASN A 181 -2.41 1.72 12.99
CA ASN A 181 -3.61 1.51 13.78
C ASN A 181 -3.64 2.42 15.01
N GLU A 182 -2.50 2.60 15.69
CA GLU A 182 -2.38 3.53 16.82
C GLU A 182 -2.61 4.99 16.39
N LEU A 183 -2.01 5.39 15.26
CA LEU A 183 -2.17 6.75 14.71
C LEU A 183 -3.62 7.02 14.30
N PHE A 184 -4.28 6.07 13.64
CA PHE A 184 -5.68 6.18 13.26
C PHE A 184 -6.61 6.18 14.48
N GLY A 185 -6.32 5.38 15.51
CA GLY A 185 -7.07 5.39 16.77
C GLY A 185 -7.01 6.76 17.46
N THR A 186 -5.80 7.32 17.59
CA THR A 186 -5.59 8.66 18.16
C THR A 186 -6.36 9.73 17.38
N LEU A 187 -6.30 9.68 16.04
CA LEU A 187 -7.02 10.62 15.19
C LEU A 187 -8.54 10.46 15.29
N GLN A 188 -9.05 9.24 15.42
CA GLN A 188 -10.49 8.99 15.60
C GLN A 188 -10.99 9.53 16.93
N GLU A 189 -10.24 9.33 18.03
CA GLU A 189 -10.59 9.88 19.34
C GLU A 189 -10.70 11.40 19.28
N VAL A 190 -9.70 12.09 18.73
CA VAL A 190 -9.72 13.55 18.58
C VAL A 190 -10.85 14.00 17.64
N GLN A 191 -11.14 13.23 16.59
CA GLN A 191 -12.18 13.55 15.63
C GLN A 191 -13.61 13.31 16.15
N HIS A 192 -13.80 12.41 17.11
CA HIS A 192 -15.10 12.17 17.77
C HIS A 192 -15.52 13.32 18.70
N PHE A 193 -14.61 14.24 19.02
CA PHE A 193 -14.92 15.48 19.76
C PHE A 193 -15.33 16.66 18.85
N TYR A 194 -15.39 16.48 17.51
CA TYR A 194 -15.91 17.46 16.54
C TYR A 194 -17.33 17.17 16.07
#